data_AF-A0A956T0K9-F1
#
_entry.id   AF-A0A956T0K9-F1
#
_cell.length_a   1.000
_cell.length_b   1.000
_cell.length_c   1.000
_cell.angle_alpha   90.00
_cell.angle_beta   90.00
_cell.angle_gamma   90.00
#
_symmetry.space_group_name_H-M   'P 1'
#
loop_
_entity.id
_entity.type
_entity.pdbx_description
1 polymer ?
#
loop_
_entity_poly.entity_id
_entity_poly.type
_entity_poly.pdbx_seq_one_letter_code
_entity_poly.pdbx_strand_id
1 'polypeptide(L)'
;LLGDDKKQPAGDFIFSFFKNEKTGKTHAYHDLLSLKDSFQGRDTAKTVLRNNFRLYDELGMDHVDLTAAITVGGYAWARYGWQLKDSDWNHENINKQLEKRLKELDLKPSTRKTLRKLLKSNDPKKLWTVSDMRQTVIKDGKETTLGKALLLGTNWQGTFDLKDADSRRRLEHYIGA
;
A
#
# COMPACT_ATOMS: atom_id res chain seq x y z
N LEU A 1 -40.68 -16.33 19.59
CA LEU A 1 -39.42 -16.76 18.92
C LEU A 1 -38.83 -15.52 18.28
N LEU A 2 -38.02 -14.77 19.03
CA LEU A 2 -37.21 -13.69 18.48
C LEU A 2 -36.15 -14.37 17.63
N GLY A 3 -36.16 -14.11 16.32
CA GLY A 3 -35.16 -14.65 15.42
C GLY A 3 -33.78 -14.20 15.87
N ASP A 4 -32.86 -15.16 15.99
CA ASP A 4 -31.43 -14.88 16.04
C ASP A 4 -31.06 -14.13 14.75
N ASP A 5 -31.09 -12.79 14.80
CA ASP A 5 -30.40 -11.96 13.81
C ASP A 5 -28.90 -12.23 13.98
N LYS A 6 -28.42 -13.32 13.35
CA LYS A 6 -27.01 -13.68 13.30
C LYS A 6 -26.27 -12.56 12.59
N LYS A 7 -25.79 -11.57 13.36
CA LYS A 7 -24.92 -10.50 12.87
C LYS A 7 -23.66 -11.14 12.32
N GLN A 8 -23.53 -11.17 11.00
CA GLN A 8 -22.29 -11.59 10.37
C GLN A 8 -21.28 -10.43 10.38
N PRO A 9 -19.98 -10.71 10.59
CA PRO A 9 -18.96 -9.68 10.50
C PRO A 9 -18.94 -9.05 9.10
N ALA A 10 -18.68 -7.75 9.04
CA ALA A 10 -18.52 -6.98 7.81
C ALA A 10 -17.16 -7.23 7.14
N GLY A 11 -16.20 -7.76 7.90
CA GLY A 11 -14.83 -8.01 7.49
C GLY A 11 -13.90 -8.11 8.70
N ASP A 12 -12.61 -8.24 8.44
CA ASP A 12 -11.57 -8.47 9.43
C ASP A 12 -10.46 -7.43 9.29
N PHE A 13 -10.03 -6.89 10.43
CA PHE A 13 -8.84 -6.06 10.57
C PHE A 13 -7.96 -6.70 11.62
N ILE A 14 -6.81 -7.22 11.21
CA ILE A 14 -5.85 -7.88 12.10
C ILE A 14 -4.56 -7.07 12.07
N PHE A 15 -4.10 -6.69 13.25
CA PHE A 15 -2.82 -6.04 13.44
C PHE A 15 -2.13 -6.61 14.67
N SER A 16 -0.81 -6.73 14.58
CA SER A 16 0.05 -7.25 15.63
C SER A 16 1.03 -6.18 16.08
N PHE A 17 1.38 -6.17 17.38
CA PHE A 17 2.39 -5.26 17.93
C PHE A 17 3.65 -6.04 18.28
N PHE A 18 4.79 -5.46 17.95
CA PHE A 18 6.09 -6.08 18.17
C PHE A 18 7.05 -5.08 18.82
N LYS A 19 7.95 -5.61 19.65
CA LYS A 19 9.11 -4.90 20.17
C LYS A 19 10.36 -5.68 19.81
N ASN A 20 11.35 -5.01 19.24
CA ASN A 20 12.66 -5.58 19.01
C ASN A 20 13.45 -5.55 20.33
N GLU A 21 13.70 -6.69 20.94
CA GLU A 21 14.40 -6.78 22.24
C GLU A 21 15.82 -6.20 22.21
N LYS A 22 16.48 -6.18 21.05
CA LYS A 22 17.86 -5.65 20.94
C LYS A 22 17.90 -4.13 20.80
N THR A 23 16.98 -3.56 20.03
CA THR A 23 16.98 -2.12 19.72
C THR A 23 15.97 -1.33 20.52
N GLY A 24 15.05 -2.00 21.21
CA GLY A 24 13.89 -1.40 21.87
C GLY A 24 12.81 -0.88 20.91
N LYS A 25 13.06 -0.89 19.59
CA LYS A 25 12.14 -0.33 18.59
C LYS A 25 10.83 -1.09 18.55
N THR A 26 9.73 -0.37 18.42
CA THR A 26 8.38 -0.92 18.40
C THR A 26 7.73 -0.74 17.03
N HIS A 27 6.93 -1.70 16.60
CA HIS A 27 6.14 -1.53 15.37
C HIS A 27 4.80 -2.23 15.46
N ALA A 28 3.83 -1.66 14.74
CA ALA A 28 2.62 -2.36 14.37
C ALA A 28 2.84 -3.08 13.03
N TYR A 29 2.25 -4.25 12.84
CA TYR A 29 2.20 -4.94 11.57
C TYR A 29 0.74 -5.11 11.16
N HIS A 30 0.38 -4.71 9.94
CA HIS A 30 -0.96 -4.92 9.41
C HIS A 30 -1.05 -6.29 8.74
N ASP A 31 -1.56 -7.28 9.47
CA ASP A 31 -1.67 -8.67 9.03
C ASP A 31 -2.78 -8.88 7.99
N LEU A 32 -3.95 -8.30 8.24
CA LEU A 32 -5.13 -8.48 7.38
C LEU A 32 -5.99 -7.22 7.37
N LEU A 33 -6.40 -6.83 6.17
CA LEU A 33 -7.51 -5.91 5.95
C LEU A 33 -8.42 -6.53 4.90
N SER A 34 -9.60 -6.98 5.33
CA SER A 34 -10.60 -7.58 4.48
C SER A 34 -11.97 -6.99 4.79
N LEU A 35 -12.72 -6.62 3.76
CA LEU A 35 -14.09 -6.13 3.87
C LEU A 35 -14.95 -6.82 2.81
N LYS A 36 -16.15 -7.25 3.21
CA LYS A 36 -17.18 -7.69 2.26
C LYS A 36 -17.51 -6.57 1.28
N ASP A 37 -17.79 -6.93 0.03
CA ASP A 37 -18.06 -5.98 -1.05
C ASP A 37 -19.15 -4.96 -0.71
N SER A 38 -20.20 -5.38 0.03
CA SER A 38 -21.29 -4.51 0.48
C SER A 38 -20.85 -3.42 1.48
N PHE A 39 -19.68 -3.57 2.10
CA PHE A 39 -19.08 -2.62 3.04
C PHE A 39 -17.88 -1.86 2.45
N GLN A 40 -17.47 -2.17 1.21
CA GLN A 40 -16.45 -1.40 0.50
C GLN A 40 -17.03 -0.07 -0.02
N GLY A 41 -16.15 0.93 -0.21
CA GLY A 41 -16.55 2.26 -0.70
C GLY A 41 -17.28 3.15 0.31
N ARG A 42 -17.40 2.73 1.58
CA ARG A 42 -18.12 3.45 2.65
C ARG A 42 -17.19 4.06 3.72
N ASP A 43 -15.94 4.34 3.37
CA ASP A 43 -14.90 4.86 4.25
C ASP A 43 -14.59 4.04 5.53
N THR A 44 -15.18 2.84 5.69
CA THR A 44 -14.94 1.93 6.82
C THR A 44 -13.45 1.67 7.02
N ALA A 45 -12.74 1.26 5.96
CA ALA A 45 -11.29 0.99 6.02
C ALA A 45 -10.47 2.25 6.37
N LYS A 46 -10.86 3.42 5.85
CA LYS A 46 -10.18 4.68 6.19
C LYS A 46 -10.39 5.06 7.65
N THR A 47 -11.60 4.86 8.17
CA THR A 47 -11.93 5.14 9.57
C THR A 47 -11.15 4.25 10.52
N VAL A 48 -11.10 2.94 10.25
CA VAL A 48 -10.27 2.01 11.03
C VAL A 48 -8.80 2.41 10.95
N LEU A 49 -8.29 2.68 9.74
CA LEU A 49 -6.90 3.09 9.57
C LEU A 49 -6.55 4.38 10.31
N ARG A 50 -7.43 5.38 10.29
CA ARG A 50 -7.26 6.63 11.03
C ARG A 50 -7.15 6.39 12.54
N ASN A 51 -8.03 5.56 13.09
CA ASN A 51 -8.04 5.24 14.52
C ASN A 51 -6.84 4.38 14.92
N ASN A 52 -6.41 3.46 14.06
CA ASN A 52 -5.17 2.69 14.26
C ASN A 52 -3.97 3.62 14.38
N PHE A 53 -3.83 4.60 13.48
CA PHE A 53 -2.69 5.53 13.55
C PHE A 53 -2.71 6.42 14.79
N ARG A 54 -3.89 6.86 15.26
CA ARG A 54 -4.02 7.54 16.56
C ARG A 54 -3.58 6.65 17.72
N LEU A 55 -3.99 5.39 17.73
CA LEU A 55 -3.54 4.41 18.72
C LEU A 55 -2.02 4.22 18.66
N TYR A 56 -1.44 4.13 17.47
CA TYR A 56 0.01 3.95 17.30
C TYR A 56 0.80 5.16 17.81
N ASP A 57 0.25 6.36 17.64
CA ASP A 57 0.80 7.60 18.19
C ASP A 57 0.75 7.60 19.73
N GLU A 58 -0.40 7.24 20.31
CA GLU A 58 -0.56 7.13 21.77
C GLU A 58 0.35 6.07 22.40
N LEU A 59 0.57 4.96 21.71
CA LEU A 59 1.46 3.89 22.15
C LEU A 59 2.95 4.18 21.91
N GLY A 60 3.29 5.28 21.23
CA GLY A 60 4.67 5.63 20.89
C GLY A 60 5.33 4.59 19.98
N MET A 61 4.60 4.05 19.00
CA MET A 61 5.16 3.13 18.00
C MET A 61 6.17 3.84 17.08
N ASP A 62 7.20 3.14 16.60
CA ASP A 62 8.18 3.73 15.67
C ASP A 62 7.72 3.68 14.20
N HIS A 63 7.13 2.56 13.78
CA HIS A 63 6.73 2.36 12.39
C HIS A 63 5.58 1.35 12.24
N VAL A 64 4.99 1.32 11.05
CA VAL A 64 3.94 0.36 10.66
C VAL A 64 4.38 -0.42 9.43
N ASP A 65 4.49 -1.73 9.57
CA ASP A 65 4.88 -2.64 8.49
C ASP A 65 3.69 -3.38 7.91
N LEU A 66 3.81 -3.80 6.65
CA LEU A 66 2.85 -4.69 6.00
C LEU A 66 3.48 -5.46 4.85
N THR A 67 2.78 -6.52 4.42
CA THR A 67 2.99 -7.09 3.08
C THR A 67 1.85 -6.64 2.18
N ALA A 68 2.16 -5.87 1.14
CA ALA A 68 1.18 -5.48 0.16
C ALA A 68 0.77 -6.72 -0.65
N ALA A 69 -0.45 -7.20 -0.44
CA ALA A 69 -0.95 -8.40 -1.09
C ALA A 69 -1.32 -8.18 -2.58
N ILE A 70 -1.36 -9.29 -3.33
CA ILE A 70 -1.51 -9.36 -4.80
C ILE A 70 -2.83 -8.78 -5.32
N THR A 71 -3.83 -8.49 -4.49
CA THR A 71 -5.09 -7.92 -4.98
C THR A 71 -4.95 -6.41 -5.24
N VAL A 72 -5.40 -5.60 -4.29
CA VAL A 72 -5.43 -4.13 -4.40
C VAL A 72 -4.25 -3.48 -3.65
N GLY A 73 -3.65 -4.22 -2.73
CA GLY A 73 -2.66 -3.71 -1.77
C GLY A 73 -1.45 -3.04 -2.42
N GLY A 74 -0.93 -3.64 -3.50
CA GLY A 74 0.25 -3.12 -4.19
C GLY A 74 0.16 -1.65 -4.61
N TYR A 75 -1.00 -1.23 -5.14
CA TYR A 75 -1.28 0.15 -5.52
C TYR A 75 -1.76 1.00 -4.34
N ALA A 76 -2.68 0.47 -3.53
CA ALA A 76 -3.31 1.24 -2.45
C ALA A 76 -2.28 1.69 -1.40
N TRP A 77 -1.39 0.80 -0.95
CA TRP A 77 -0.45 1.13 0.13
C TRP A 77 0.64 2.12 -0.33
N ALA A 78 1.06 2.06 -1.60
CA ALA A 78 1.94 3.08 -2.19
C ALA A 78 1.27 4.45 -2.26
N ARG A 79 -0.05 4.48 -2.51
CA ARG A 79 -0.83 5.73 -2.46
C ARG A 79 -0.95 6.24 -1.04
N TYR A 80 -1.14 5.35 -0.07
CA TYR A 80 -1.36 5.71 1.33
C TYR A 80 -0.07 6.09 2.08
N GLY A 81 1.09 5.98 1.44
CA GLY A 81 2.37 6.44 2.01
C GLY A 81 3.24 5.35 2.61
N TRP A 82 2.95 4.06 2.35
CA TRP A 82 3.95 3.02 2.65
C TRP A 82 5.08 3.12 1.64
N GLN A 83 6.30 3.04 2.17
CA GLN A 83 7.55 3.03 1.42
C GLN A 83 8.02 1.59 1.24
N LEU A 84 8.79 1.33 0.20
CA LEU A 84 9.39 0.03 -0.01
C LEU A 84 10.40 -0.24 1.13
N LYS A 85 10.21 -1.35 1.85
CA LYS A 85 11.16 -1.77 2.90
C LYS A 85 12.49 -2.12 2.24
N ASP A 86 13.56 -1.49 2.70
CA ASP A 86 14.90 -1.61 2.10
C ASP A 86 15.45 -3.03 2.27
N SER A 87 15.55 -3.73 1.14
CA SER A 87 16.23 -5.03 1.02
C SER A 87 16.36 -5.39 -0.46
N ASP A 88 17.45 -6.08 -0.80
CA ASP A 88 17.72 -6.50 -2.18
C ASP A 88 16.56 -7.33 -2.75
N TRP A 89 16.03 -8.28 -1.96
CA TRP A 89 14.90 -9.10 -2.37
C TRP A 89 13.68 -8.26 -2.72
N ASN A 90 13.31 -7.28 -1.89
CA ASN A 90 12.10 -6.49 -2.09
C ASN A 90 12.24 -5.58 -3.32
N HIS A 91 13.43 -5.00 -3.51
CA HIS A 91 13.76 -4.19 -4.68
C HIS A 91 13.75 -5.01 -5.97
N GLU A 92 14.40 -6.18 -5.98
CA GLU A 92 14.42 -7.08 -7.13
C GLU A 92 13.01 -7.58 -7.47
N ASN A 93 12.26 -8.04 -6.46
CA ASN A 93 10.93 -8.58 -6.62
C ASN A 93 9.95 -7.57 -7.24
N ILE A 94 9.87 -6.35 -6.71
CA ILE A 94 8.97 -5.34 -7.27
C ILE A 94 9.43 -4.88 -8.66
N ASN A 95 10.74 -4.74 -8.88
CA ASN A 95 11.27 -4.37 -10.19
C ASN A 95 10.95 -5.41 -11.26
N LYS A 96 11.08 -6.71 -10.95
CA LYS A 96 10.73 -7.81 -11.86
C LYS A 96 9.25 -7.79 -12.25
N GLN A 97 8.36 -7.56 -11.28
CA GLN A 97 6.92 -7.45 -11.53
C GLN A 97 6.58 -6.24 -12.40
N LEU A 98 7.19 -5.08 -12.12
CA LEU A 98 6.96 -3.86 -12.87
C LEU A 98 7.55 -3.93 -14.29
N GLU A 99 8.73 -4.51 -14.49
CA GLU A 99 9.29 -4.73 -15.83
C GLU A 99 8.43 -5.67 -16.69
N LYS A 100 7.87 -6.73 -16.10
CA LYS A 100 6.92 -7.60 -16.80
C LYS A 100 5.71 -6.79 -17.30
N ARG A 101 5.10 -6.01 -16.42
CA ARG A 101 3.93 -5.18 -16.75
C ARG A 101 4.24 -4.08 -17.74
N LEU A 102 5.41 -3.47 -17.66
CA LEU A 102 5.85 -2.48 -18.64
C LEU A 102 5.89 -3.07 -20.06
N LYS A 103 6.32 -4.33 -20.22
CA LYS A 103 6.37 -4.99 -21.54
C LYS A 103 4.98 -5.23 -22.14
N GLU A 104 3.97 -5.41 -21.29
CA GLU A 104 2.58 -5.68 -21.69
C GLU A 104 1.81 -4.40 -22.08
N LEU A 105 2.27 -3.22 -21.66
CA LEU A 105 1.61 -1.95 -21.94
C LEU A 105 2.16 -1.28 -23.20
N ASP A 106 1.25 -0.74 -24.02
CA ASP A 106 1.59 0.17 -25.11
C ASP A 106 1.90 1.56 -24.53
N LEU A 107 3.19 1.94 -24.60
CA LEU A 107 3.72 3.15 -23.99
C LEU A 107 4.73 3.80 -24.93
N LYS A 108 4.73 5.14 -24.96
CA LYS A 108 5.77 5.91 -25.64
C LYS A 108 7.17 5.48 -25.15
N PRO A 109 8.18 5.38 -26.05
CA PRO A 109 9.54 5.00 -25.67
C PRO A 109 10.14 5.86 -24.55
N SER A 110 9.84 7.16 -24.54
CA SER A 110 10.27 8.10 -23.50
C SER A 110 9.70 7.80 -22.12
N THR A 111 8.39 7.48 -22.04
CA THR A 111 7.73 7.06 -20.80
C THR A 111 8.37 5.78 -20.26
N ARG A 112 8.60 4.80 -21.14
CA ARG A 112 9.25 3.53 -20.79
C ARG A 112 10.67 3.75 -20.28
N LYS A 113 11.47 4.60 -20.93
CA LYS A 113 12.83 4.95 -20.48
C LYS A 113 12.83 5.59 -19.09
N THR A 114 11.90 6.51 -18.84
CA THR A 114 11.75 7.19 -17.55
C THR A 114 11.42 6.21 -16.43
N LEU A 115 10.44 5.31 -16.66
CA LEU A 115 10.07 4.26 -15.72
C LEU A 115 11.25 3.33 -15.41
N ARG A 116 11.98 2.87 -16.44
CA ARG A 116 13.17 2.02 -16.23
C ARG A 116 14.25 2.70 -15.40
N LYS A 117 14.45 4.01 -15.57
CA LYS A 117 15.36 4.78 -14.71
C LYS A 117 14.89 4.79 -13.26
N LEU A 118 13.58 5.00 -13.03
CA LEU A 118 12.99 4.97 -11.71
C LEU A 118 13.11 3.58 -11.05
N LEU A 119 12.87 2.48 -11.78
CA LEU A 119 12.98 1.12 -11.24
C LEU A 119 14.41 0.76 -10.80
N LYS A 120 15.43 1.30 -11.49
CA LYS A 120 16.84 1.13 -11.11
C LYS A 120 17.23 1.90 -9.84
N SER A 121 16.39 2.80 -9.34
CA SER A 121 16.67 3.50 -8.10
C SER A 121 16.39 2.61 -6.88
N ASN A 122 17.19 2.82 -5.84
CA ASN A 122 16.94 2.31 -4.50
C ASN A 122 16.16 3.31 -3.63
N ASP A 123 15.48 4.27 -4.25
CA ASP A 123 14.61 5.20 -3.50
C ASP A 123 13.42 4.42 -2.89
N PRO A 124 13.26 4.40 -1.56
CA PRO A 124 12.16 3.70 -0.90
C PRO A 124 10.80 4.32 -1.26
N LYS A 125 10.75 5.60 -1.68
CA LYS A 125 9.55 6.30 -2.12
C LYS A 125 9.26 6.13 -3.63
N LYS A 126 10.04 5.32 -4.38
CA LYS A 126 9.84 5.13 -5.83
C LYS A 126 8.43 4.68 -6.21
N LEU A 127 7.78 3.87 -5.37
CA LEU A 127 6.42 3.40 -5.63
C LEU A 127 5.37 4.50 -5.49
N TRP A 128 5.63 5.55 -4.70
CA TRP A 128 4.75 6.72 -4.65
C TRP A 128 4.72 7.39 -6.02
N THR A 129 5.90 7.63 -6.59
CA THR A 129 6.05 8.19 -7.93
C THR A 129 5.33 7.35 -8.98
N VAL A 130 5.48 6.03 -8.96
CA VAL A 130 4.74 5.13 -9.87
C VAL A 130 3.24 5.26 -9.66
N SER A 131 2.78 5.24 -8.40
CA SER A 131 1.36 5.26 -8.04
C SER A 131 0.66 6.57 -8.42
N ASP A 132 1.41 7.66 -8.54
CA ASP A 132 0.91 8.99 -8.89
C ASP A 132 0.84 9.21 -10.41
N MET A 133 1.36 8.29 -11.23
CA MET A 133 1.29 8.42 -12.69
C MET A 133 -0.15 8.30 -13.21
N ARG A 134 -0.70 9.43 -13.67
CA ARG A 134 -2.09 9.56 -14.14
C ARG A 134 -2.29 9.38 -15.64
N GLN A 135 -1.22 9.19 -16.41
CA GLN A 135 -1.34 8.92 -17.85
C GLN A 135 -2.33 7.77 -18.09
N THR A 136 -3.34 8.01 -18.93
CA THR A 136 -4.30 6.98 -19.32
C THR A 136 -3.62 5.91 -20.17
N VAL A 137 -3.89 4.66 -19.86
CA VAL A 137 -3.44 3.47 -20.60
C VAL A 137 -4.58 2.47 -20.70
N ILE A 138 -4.50 1.58 -21.68
CA ILE A 138 -5.39 0.42 -21.78
C ILE A 138 -4.71 -0.78 -21.12
N LYS A 139 -5.39 -1.40 -20.17
CA LYS A 139 -4.98 -2.68 -19.55
C LYS A 139 -6.18 -3.60 -19.54
N ASP A 140 -6.01 -4.82 -20.05
CA ASP A 140 -7.08 -5.84 -20.12
C ASP A 140 -8.37 -5.29 -20.79
N GLY A 141 -8.20 -4.51 -21.86
CA GLY A 141 -9.29 -3.90 -22.62
C GLY A 141 -10.02 -2.75 -21.91
N LYS A 142 -9.52 -2.26 -20.78
CA LYS A 142 -10.14 -1.17 -20.01
C LYS A 142 -9.19 0.00 -19.80
N GLU A 143 -9.74 1.22 -19.85
CA GLU A 143 -9.00 2.43 -19.49
C GLU A 143 -8.67 2.46 -18.00
N THR A 144 -7.45 2.85 -17.67
CA THR A 144 -6.97 3.03 -16.30
C THR A 144 -5.79 4.00 -16.28
N THR A 145 -5.31 4.37 -15.10
CA THR A 145 -4.05 5.13 -14.96
C THR A 145 -2.85 4.20 -15.05
N LEU A 146 -1.73 4.71 -15.57
CA LEU A 146 -0.47 4.00 -15.65
C LEU A 146 -0.01 3.47 -14.28
N GLY A 147 -0.12 4.27 -13.22
CA GLY A 147 0.24 3.83 -11.87
C GLY A 147 -0.61 2.65 -11.38
N LYS A 148 -1.91 2.65 -11.67
CA LYS A 148 -2.82 1.55 -11.33
C LYS A 148 -2.55 0.33 -12.22
N ALA A 149 -2.28 0.52 -13.51
CA ALA A 149 -1.92 -0.55 -14.43
C ALA A 149 -0.65 -1.29 -13.99
N LEU A 150 0.31 -0.56 -13.43
CA LEU A 150 1.59 -1.11 -12.99
C LEU A 150 1.53 -1.75 -11.59
N LEU A 151 0.87 -1.14 -10.61
CA LEU A 151 0.93 -1.58 -9.21
C LEU A 151 -0.25 -2.45 -8.76
N LEU A 152 -1.38 -2.42 -9.46
CA LEU A 152 -2.47 -3.34 -9.15
C LEU A 152 -2.02 -4.76 -9.51
N GLY A 153 -2.17 -5.71 -8.59
CA GLY A 153 -1.64 -7.05 -8.83
C GLY A 153 -0.23 -7.31 -8.33
N THR A 154 0.45 -6.34 -7.69
CA THR A 154 1.85 -6.51 -7.24
C THR A 154 1.95 -6.81 -5.76
N ASN A 155 3.00 -7.54 -5.38
CA ASN A 155 3.38 -7.74 -3.99
C ASN A 155 4.72 -7.09 -3.65
N TRP A 156 4.84 -6.57 -2.43
CA TRP A 156 6.06 -5.98 -1.87
C TRP A 156 5.92 -5.79 -0.37
N GLN A 157 7.03 -5.72 0.35
CA GLN A 157 7.04 -5.40 1.78
C GLN A 157 7.09 -3.89 1.97
N GLY A 158 6.13 -3.35 2.72
CA GLY A 158 6.03 -1.93 2.98
C GLY A 158 6.39 -1.59 4.41
N THR A 159 6.95 -0.41 4.59
CA THR A 159 7.16 0.22 5.91
C THR A 159 6.65 1.66 5.90
N PHE A 160 6.12 2.11 7.02
CA PHE A 160 5.66 3.47 7.25
C PHE A 160 6.31 3.99 8.52
N ASP A 161 7.31 4.86 8.38
CA ASP A 161 7.90 5.55 9.52
C ASP A 161 6.90 6.57 10.08
N LEU A 162 6.52 6.40 11.35
CA LEU A 162 5.54 7.25 12.02
C LEU A 162 6.06 8.68 12.23
N LYS A 163 7.38 8.92 12.10
CA LYS A 163 8.04 10.23 12.21
C LYS A 163 8.33 10.87 10.85
N ASP A 164 8.15 10.17 9.73
CA ASP A 164 8.31 10.75 8.39
C ASP A 164 7.11 11.64 8.02
N ALA A 165 7.34 12.94 7.98
CA ALA A 165 6.30 13.93 7.74
C ALA A 165 5.66 13.81 6.34
N ASP A 166 6.40 13.33 5.33
CA ASP A 166 5.85 13.16 3.99
C ASP A 166 4.86 12.00 3.93
N SER A 167 5.21 10.87 4.55
CA SER A 167 4.35 9.69 4.70
C SER A 167 3.07 10.07 5.44
N ARG A 168 3.18 10.85 6.53
CA ARG A 168 2.02 11.35 7.30
C ARG A 168 1.08 12.19 6.45
N ARG A 169 1.60 13.25 5.81
CA ARG A 169 0.78 14.11 4.95
C ARG A 169 0.11 13.32 3.82
N ARG A 170 0.83 12.35 3.24
CA ARG A 170 0.29 11.47 2.20
C ARG A 170 -0.85 10.61 2.75
N LEU A 171 -0.67 9.97 3.90
CA LEU A 171 -1.72 9.17 4.54
C LEU A 171 -2.96 10.01 4.87
N GLU A 172 -2.78 11.13 5.56
CA GLU A 172 -3.84 12.06 5.98
C GLU A 172 -4.69 12.52 4.80
N HIS A 173 -4.05 12.89 3.69
CA HIS A 173 -4.73 13.23 2.45
C HIS A 173 -5.63 12.10 1.93
N TYR A 174 -5.20 10.82 2.04
CA TYR A 174 -6.00 9.68 1.58
C TYR A 174 -7.11 9.27 2.53
N ILE A 175 -6.89 9.39 3.84
CA ILE A 175 -7.87 8.99 4.84
C ILE A 175 -8.79 10.14 5.26
N GLY A 176 -8.57 11.37 4.76
CA GLY A 176 -9.38 12.55 5.08
C GLY A 176 -9.30 12.95 6.54
N ALA A 177 -8.07 13.00 7.08
CA ALA A 177 -7.76 13.42 8.45
C ALA A 177 -7.06 14.77 8.46
#